data_AF-A0A4P7UIH1-F1
#
_entry.id   AF-A0A4P7UIH1-F1
#
_cell.length_a   1.000
_cell.length_b   1.000
_cell.length_c   1.000
_cell.angle_alpha   90.00
_cell.angle_beta   90.00
_cell.angle_gamma   90.00
#
_symmetry.space_group_name_H-M   'P 1'
#
loop_
_entity.id
_entity.type
_entity.pdbx_description
1 polymer ?
#
loop_
_entity_poly.entity_id
_entity_poly.type
_entity_poly.pdbx_seq_one_letter_code
_entity_poly.pdbx_strand_id
1 'polypeptide(L)'
;MTIRPEAWHRLRAIDEYTGEPSIGFALKILSFVFVRSVELRGAEWREFDFEAAMWVIPAERMKMKRPHTASVARQVLSLLGDLRNTTGNGQFLFPSLFSASRETALRAKGMQDQTQGLLPICFDLHMHIICTELIIISLV
;
A
#
# COMPACT_ATOMS: atom_id res chain seq x y z
N MET A 1 4.44 -7.55 -27.31
CA MET A 1 4.26 -6.73 -26.10
C MET A 1 5.55 -5.97 -25.85
N THR A 2 5.69 -4.79 -26.44
CA THR A 2 6.87 -3.93 -26.29
C THR A 2 6.67 -3.05 -25.06
N ILE A 3 7.40 -3.32 -23.98
CA ILE A 3 7.46 -2.41 -22.84
C ILE A 3 8.14 -1.14 -23.34
N ARG A 4 7.42 -0.02 -23.28
CA ARG A 4 7.94 1.30 -23.63
C ARG A 4 9.21 1.57 -22.79
N PRO A 5 10.35 1.97 -23.40
CA PRO A 5 11.62 2.20 -22.69
C PRO A 5 11.52 3.15 -21.50
N GLU A 6 10.51 4.00 -21.46
CA GLU A 6 10.22 4.95 -20.40
C GLU A 6 9.43 4.34 -19.22
N ALA A 7 9.15 3.04 -19.18
CA ALA A 7 8.48 2.44 -18.04
C ALA A 7 9.43 2.23 -16.84
N TRP A 8 10.70 1.85 -17.10
CA TRP A 8 11.61 1.43 -16.03
C TRP A 8 12.11 2.60 -15.15
N HIS A 9 12.14 3.84 -15.66
CA HIS A 9 12.56 4.99 -14.85
C HIS A 9 11.58 5.26 -13.70
N ARG A 10 10.29 4.90 -13.85
CA ARG A 10 9.28 5.02 -12.79
C ARG A 10 9.51 4.02 -11.66
N LEU A 11 9.96 2.81 -11.98
CA LEU A 11 10.30 1.81 -10.95
C LEU A 11 11.51 2.27 -10.13
N ARG A 12 12.52 2.87 -10.77
CA ARG A 12 13.65 3.49 -10.05
C ARG A 12 13.20 4.63 -9.12
N ALA A 13 12.27 5.46 -9.57
CA ALA A 13 11.72 6.53 -8.73
C ALA A 13 10.99 5.99 -7.48
N ILE A 14 10.41 4.79 -7.54
CA ILE A 14 9.79 4.13 -6.38
C ILE A 14 10.88 3.64 -5.40
N ASP A 15 11.99 3.11 -5.91
CA ASP A 15 13.10 2.68 -5.07
C ASP A 15 13.84 3.83 -4.39
N GLU A 16 13.92 4.98 -5.07
CA GLU A 16 14.53 6.22 -4.60
C GLU A 16 13.59 7.08 -3.73
N TYR A 17 12.35 6.64 -3.50
CA TYR A 17 11.38 7.41 -2.71
C TYR A 17 11.82 7.55 -1.23
N THR A 18 12.14 8.77 -0.81
CA THR A 18 12.60 9.11 0.55
C THR A 18 11.52 9.76 1.43
N GLY A 19 10.26 9.72 1.01
CA GLY A 19 9.15 10.34 1.76
C GLY A 19 8.68 9.48 2.94
N GLU A 20 7.38 9.50 3.19
CA GLU A 20 6.81 8.75 4.31
C GLU A 20 6.97 7.22 4.08
N PRO A 21 7.60 6.46 5.01
CA PRO A 21 7.95 5.07 4.76
C PRO A 21 6.79 4.17 4.35
N SER A 22 5.59 4.39 4.88
CA SER A 22 4.41 3.59 4.53
C SER A 22 3.98 3.80 3.07
N ILE A 23 4.11 5.02 2.53
CA ILE A 23 3.90 5.30 1.09
C ILE A 23 4.95 4.53 0.26
N GLY A 24 6.22 4.51 0.68
CA GLY A 24 7.27 3.75 0.02
C GLY A 24 6.95 2.24 -0.07
N PHE A 25 6.50 1.64 1.04
CA PHE A 25 6.02 0.26 1.05
C PHE A 25 4.81 0.06 0.13
N ALA A 26 3.82 0.94 0.19
CA ALA A 26 2.60 0.85 -0.64
C ALA A 26 2.93 0.88 -2.14
N LEU A 27 3.81 1.80 -2.58
CA LEU A 27 4.23 1.91 -3.97
C LEU A 27 4.94 0.64 -4.46
N LYS A 28 5.86 0.10 -3.66
CA LYS A 28 6.56 -1.15 -3.97
C LYS A 28 5.60 -2.32 -4.08
N ILE A 29 4.70 -2.47 -3.10
CA ILE A 29 3.72 -3.56 -3.09
C ILE A 29 2.79 -3.47 -4.32
N LEU A 30 2.22 -2.30 -4.62
CA LEU A 30 1.36 -2.10 -5.80
C LEU A 30 2.04 -2.50 -7.11
N SER A 31 3.35 -2.24 -7.22
CA SER A 31 4.13 -2.58 -8.40
C SER A 31 4.27 -4.11 -8.63
N PHE A 32 4.05 -4.93 -7.60
CA PHE A 32 4.10 -6.39 -7.69
C PHE A 32 2.72 -7.04 -7.84
N VAL A 33 1.71 -6.55 -7.12
CA VAL A 33 0.39 -7.22 -7.05
C VAL A 33 -0.64 -6.66 -8.03
N PHE A 34 -0.39 -5.49 -8.62
CA PHE A 34 -1.27 -4.82 -9.60
C PHE A 34 -2.75 -4.67 -9.16
N VAL A 35 -3.03 -4.71 -7.86
CA VAL A 35 -4.36 -4.40 -7.34
C VAL A 35 -4.61 -2.90 -7.45
N ARG A 36 -5.88 -2.50 -7.38
CA ARG A 36 -6.20 -1.08 -7.27
C ARG A 36 -5.73 -0.55 -5.93
N SER A 37 -5.25 0.67 -5.97
CA SER A 37 -4.69 1.34 -4.83
C SER A 37 -5.69 1.56 -3.68
N VAL A 38 -6.99 1.71 -3.98
CA VAL A 38 -8.05 1.72 -2.97
C VAL A 38 -8.17 0.40 -2.20
N GLU A 39 -7.90 -0.73 -2.85
CA GLU A 39 -7.93 -2.04 -2.18
C GLU A 39 -6.75 -2.19 -1.22
N LEU A 40 -5.56 -1.71 -1.63
CA LEU A 40 -4.38 -1.77 -0.77
C LEU A 40 -4.49 -0.83 0.43
N ARG A 41 -5.05 0.38 0.26
CA ARG A 41 -5.24 1.34 1.36
C ARG A 41 -6.09 0.78 2.49
N GLY A 42 -7.13 0.01 2.15
CA GLY A 42 -8.01 -0.63 3.13
C GLY A 42 -7.58 -2.03 3.54
N ALA A 43 -6.41 -2.51 3.10
CA ALA A 43 -5.99 -3.88 3.34
C ALA A 43 -5.77 -4.16 4.83
N GLU A 44 -6.22 -5.33 5.27
CA GLU A 44 -6.08 -5.79 6.65
C GLU A 44 -5.09 -6.95 6.74
N TRP A 45 -4.38 -7.07 7.86
CA TRP A 45 -3.42 -8.16 8.05
C TRP A 45 -4.06 -9.56 7.94
N ARG A 46 -5.33 -9.69 8.34
CA ARG A 46 -6.09 -10.95 8.25
C ARG A 46 -6.44 -11.39 6.83
N GLU A 47 -6.31 -10.49 5.85
CA GLU A 47 -6.59 -10.81 4.44
C GLU A 47 -5.41 -11.54 3.77
N PHE A 48 -4.23 -11.52 4.39
CA PHE A 48 -3.02 -12.14 3.85
C PHE A 48 -2.76 -13.51 4.48
N ASP A 49 -2.59 -14.50 3.62
CA ASP A 49 -2.06 -15.82 3.96
C ASP A 49 -0.58 -15.86 3.55
N PHE A 50 0.31 -15.79 4.54
CA PHE A 50 1.75 -15.78 4.33
C PHE A 50 2.31 -17.15 3.93
N GLU A 51 1.64 -18.24 4.34
CA GLU A 51 2.06 -19.60 4.04
C GLU A 51 1.66 -19.97 2.60
N ALA A 52 0.43 -19.63 2.20
CA ALA A 52 -0.05 -19.85 0.85
C ALA A 52 0.40 -18.77 -0.15
N ALA A 53 1.08 -17.71 0.33
CA ALA A 53 1.46 -16.53 -0.46
C ALA A 53 0.26 -15.92 -1.21
N MET A 54 -0.86 -15.73 -0.51
CA MET A 54 -2.11 -15.23 -1.10
C MET A 54 -2.65 -14.02 -0.34
N TRP A 55 -3.31 -13.14 -1.07
CA TRP A 55 -4.09 -12.05 -0.52
C TRP A 55 -5.54 -12.18 -1.00
N VAL A 56 -6.46 -12.30 -0.05
CA VAL A 56 -7.89 -12.45 -0.31
C VAL A 56 -8.63 -11.18 0.09
N ILE A 57 -9.04 -10.40 -0.90
CA ILE A 57 -9.85 -9.21 -0.70
C ILE A 57 -11.33 -9.64 -0.56
N PRO A 58 -11.99 -9.29 0.55
CA PRO A 58 -13.34 -9.75 0.85
C PRO A 58 -14.39 -9.15 -0.10
N ALA A 59 -15.47 -9.89 -0.34
CA ALA A 59 -16.51 -9.54 -1.30
C ALA A 59 -17.21 -8.21 -0.96
N GLU A 60 -17.29 -7.88 0.31
CA GLU A 60 -17.91 -6.68 0.88
C GLU A 60 -17.22 -5.40 0.39
N ARG A 61 -15.91 -5.47 0.11
CA ARG A 61 -15.10 -4.35 -0.39
C ARG A 61 -15.06 -4.29 -1.92
N MET A 62 -15.46 -5.36 -2.58
CA MET A 62 -15.41 -5.49 -4.03
C MET A 62 -16.71 -5.03 -4.70
N LYS A 63 -16.59 -4.21 -5.76
CA LYS A 63 -17.73 -3.70 -6.54
C LYS A 63 -18.69 -4.80 -7.04
N MET A 64 -18.16 -5.97 -7.40
CA MET A 64 -18.93 -7.09 -7.95
C MET A 64 -19.39 -8.10 -6.90
N LYS A 65 -19.22 -7.81 -5.60
CA LYS A 65 -19.58 -8.70 -4.48
C LYS A 65 -19.02 -10.13 -4.63
N ARG A 66 -17.81 -10.23 -5.18
CA ARG A 66 -17.07 -11.48 -5.32
C ARG A 66 -15.71 -11.28 -4.67
N PRO A 67 -15.23 -12.24 -3.86
CA PRO A 67 -13.90 -12.15 -3.29
C PRO A 67 -12.87 -12.15 -4.43
N HIS A 68 -11.85 -11.32 -4.29
CA HIS A 68 -10.74 -11.27 -5.24
C HIS A 68 -9.50 -11.85 -4.58
N THR A 69 -8.91 -12.87 -5.20
CA THR A 69 -7.68 -13.50 -4.73
C THR A 69 -6.54 -13.09 -5.63
N ALA A 70 -5.53 -12.46 -5.03
CA ALA A 70 -4.29 -12.07 -5.70
C ALA A 70 -3.12 -12.92 -5.14
N SER A 71 -2.26 -13.41 -6.02
CA SER A 71 -1.02 -14.08 -5.64
C SER A 71 0.00 -13.06 -5.17
N VAL A 72 0.69 -13.34 -4.06
CA VAL A 72 1.67 -12.45 -3.46
C VAL A 72 3.08 -12.92 -3.83
N ALA A 73 3.88 -12.05 -4.44
CA ALA A 73 5.26 -12.36 -4.78
C ALA A 73 6.14 -12.48 -3.51
N ARG A 74 7.22 -13.27 -3.58
CA ARG A 74 8.17 -13.42 -2.46
C ARG A 74 8.75 -12.08 -1.98
N GLN A 75 9.01 -11.16 -2.91
CA GLN A 75 9.46 -9.80 -2.60
C GLN A 75 8.44 -9.05 -1.74
N VAL A 76 7.16 -9.22 -2.04
CA VAL A 76 6.07 -8.60 -1.27
C VAL A 76 5.97 -9.22 0.12
N LEU A 77 6.13 -10.54 0.25
CA LEU A 77 6.16 -11.19 1.58
C LEU A 77 7.29 -10.62 2.45
N SER A 78 8.47 -10.37 1.89
CA SER A 78 9.57 -9.70 2.60
C SER A 78 9.19 -8.30 3.05
N LEU A 79 8.63 -7.48 2.14
CA LEU A 79 8.18 -6.12 2.44
C LEU A 79 7.08 -6.10 3.52
N LEU A 80 6.14 -7.05 3.47
CA LEU A 80 5.11 -7.22 4.47
C LEU A 80 5.71 -7.62 5.83
N GLY A 81 6.73 -8.47 5.84
CA GLY A 81 7.48 -8.82 7.04
C GLY A 81 8.11 -7.60 7.71
N ASP A 82 8.78 -6.75 6.93
CA ASP A 82 9.37 -5.50 7.42
C ASP A 82 8.30 -4.54 7.94
N LEU A 83 7.20 -4.39 7.21
CA LEU A 83 6.08 -3.53 7.57
C LEU A 83 5.39 -3.99 8.88
N ARG A 84 5.34 -5.31 9.12
CA ARG A 84 4.73 -5.90 10.31
C ARG A 84 5.40 -5.46 11.61
N ASN A 85 6.70 -5.15 11.58
CA ASN A 85 7.42 -4.61 12.73
C ASN A 85 6.89 -3.23 13.17
N THR A 86 6.25 -2.49 12.25
CA THR A 86 5.73 -1.14 12.51
C THR A 86 4.22 -1.12 12.72
N THR A 87 3.46 -1.83 11.88
CA THR A 87 1.98 -1.78 11.87
C THR A 87 1.31 -3.10 12.24
N GLY A 88 2.07 -4.17 12.51
CA GLY A 88 1.55 -5.52 12.74
C GLY A 88 0.72 -5.72 14.00
N ASN A 89 0.73 -4.76 14.94
CA ASN A 89 -0.11 -4.78 16.13
C ASN A 89 -1.53 -4.25 15.86
N GLY A 90 -1.76 -3.64 14.69
CA GLY A 90 -3.07 -3.11 14.28
C GLY A 90 -3.84 -4.06 13.37
N GLN A 91 -5.09 -3.70 13.07
CA GLN A 91 -5.92 -4.42 12.11
C GLN A 91 -5.48 -4.16 10.65
N PHE A 92 -5.17 -2.89 10.35
CA PHE A 92 -4.85 -2.44 8.99
C PHE A 92 -3.37 -2.53 8.69
N LEU A 93 -3.07 -2.88 7.44
CA LEU A 93 -1.73 -2.88 6.88
C LEU A 93 -1.13 -1.46 6.90
N PHE A 94 -1.95 -0.48 6.50
CA PHE A 94 -1.66 0.95 6.50
C PHE A 94 -2.64 1.71 7.42
N PRO A 95 -2.31 1.90 8.71
CA PRO A 95 -3.18 2.62 9.62
C PRO A 95 -3.22 4.11 9.29
N SER A 96 -4.41 4.71 9.36
CA SER A 96 -4.56 6.17 9.20
C SER A 96 -3.77 6.92 10.27
N LEU A 97 -3.08 7.98 9.85
CA LEU A 97 -2.35 8.91 10.72
C LEU A 97 -3.29 9.59 11.74
N PHE A 98 -4.57 9.74 11.41
CA PHE A 98 -5.58 10.39 12.26
C PHE A 98 -6.35 9.41 13.13
N SER A 99 -5.99 8.12 13.14
CA SER A 99 -6.60 7.20 14.09
C SER A 99 -6.14 7.55 15.50
N ALA A 100 -7.09 7.77 16.41
CA ALA A 100 -6.81 8.14 17.81
C ALA A 100 -5.84 7.17 18.51
N SER A 101 -5.83 5.90 18.08
CA SER A 101 -4.88 4.89 18.59
C SER A 101 -3.42 5.17 18.19
N ARG A 102 -3.16 5.69 16.98
CA ARG A 102 -1.81 5.98 16.48
C ARG A 102 -1.27 7.27 17.08
N GLU A 103 -2.11 8.30 17.26
CA GLU A 103 -1.69 9.54 17.93
C GLU A 103 -1.19 9.26 19.36
N THR A 104 -1.89 8.37 20.07
CA THR A 104 -1.49 7.92 21.42
C THR A 104 -0.20 7.10 21.40
N ALA A 105 -0.01 6.25 20.39
CA ALA A 105 1.17 5.40 20.23
C ALA A 105 2.44 6.16 19.79
N LEU A 106 2.31 7.17 18.93
CA LEU A 106 3.43 8.03 18.49
C LEU A 106 3.95 8.89 19.65
N ARG A 107 3.04 9.43 20.47
CA ARG A 107 3.38 10.14 21.72
C ARG A 107 4.16 9.25 22.69
N ALA A 108 3.75 8.00 22.87
CA ALA A 108 4.44 7.05 23.75
C ALA A 108 5.85 6.65 23.26
N LYS A 109 6.09 6.67 21.94
CA LYS A 109 7.40 6.36 21.35
C LYS A 109 8.37 7.55 21.28
N GLY A 110 7.99 8.75 21.73
CA GLY A 110 8.85 9.93 21.68
C GLY A 110 9.22 10.39 20.25
N MET A 111 8.53 9.87 19.24
CA MET A 111 8.76 10.22 17.84
C MET A 111 7.97 11.49 17.54
N GLN A 112 8.66 12.62 17.38
CA GLN A 112 8.02 13.89 17.03
C GLN A 112 7.39 13.76 15.64
N ASP A 113 6.08 14.01 15.60
CA ASP A 113 5.30 14.07 14.38
C ASP A 113 5.78 15.22 13.49
N GLN A 114 6.63 14.94 12.50
CA GLN A 114 7.03 15.91 11.47
C GLN A 114 5.89 16.21 10.46
N THR A 115 4.68 15.67 10.65
CA THR A 115 3.53 15.89 9.74
C THR A 115 2.72 17.14 10.08
N GLN A 116 3.29 18.10 10.85
CA GLN A 116 2.70 19.43 11.01
C GLN A 116 2.75 20.22 9.70
N GLY A 117 1.78 19.97 8.82
CA GLY A 117 1.54 20.80 7.63
C GLY A 117 0.80 20.12 6.47
N LEU A 118 0.62 18.80 6.47
CA LEU A 118 -0.03 18.11 5.34
C LEU A 118 -1.40 17.58 5.75
N LEU A 119 -2.42 18.37 5.40
CA LEU A 119 -3.84 18.04 5.45
C LEU A 119 -4.13 16.62 4.90
N PRO A 120 -5.25 15.98 5.32
CA PRO A 120 -5.62 14.58 5.02
C PRO A 120 -5.84 14.22 3.54
N ILE A 121 -5.47 15.11 2.62
CA ILE A 121 -5.67 15.03 1.16
C ILE A 121 -4.47 14.34 0.48
N CYS A 122 -3.33 14.21 1.16
CA CYS A 122 -2.07 13.85 0.51
C CYS A 122 -1.93 12.36 0.12
N PHE A 123 -2.65 11.44 0.77
CA PHE A 123 -2.68 10.03 0.35
C PHE A 123 -3.60 9.81 -0.87
N ASP A 124 -4.60 10.68 -1.05
CA ASP A 124 -5.54 10.57 -2.16
C ASP A 124 -4.97 11.19 -3.44
N LEU A 125 -4.40 12.40 -3.40
CA LEU A 125 -4.03 13.12 -4.63
C LEU A 125 -2.74 12.61 -5.30
N HIS A 126 -1.69 12.28 -4.54
CA HIS A 126 -0.44 11.76 -5.11
C HIS A 126 -0.62 10.35 -5.68
N MET A 127 -1.45 9.55 -5.01
CA MET A 127 -1.74 8.20 -5.46
C MET A 127 -2.75 8.21 -6.61
N HIS A 128 -3.72 9.14 -6.68
CA HIS A 128 -4.60 9.31 -7.84
C HIS A 128 -3.81 9.68 -9.10
N ILE A 129 -2.85 10.60 -9.03
CA ILE A 129 -2.06 11.01 -10.20
C ILE A 129 -1.23 9.83 -10.74
N ILE A 130 -0.63 9.02 -9.88
CA ILE A 130 0.12 7.82 -10.28
C ILE A 130 -0.82 6.67 -10.73
N CYS A 131 -1.99 6.53 -10.11
CA CYS A 131 -2.97 5.49 -10.45
C CYS A 131 -3.70 5.75 -11.77
N THR A 132 -3.92 7.01 -12.14
CA THR A 132 -4.63 7.34 -13.39
C THR A 132 -3.80 6.93 -14.62
N GLU A 133 -2.46 6.93 -14.54
CA GLU A 133 -1.60 6.42 -15.61
C GLU A 133 -1.52 4.88 -15.66
N LEU A 134 -1.72 4.19 -14.54
CA LEU A 134 -1.66 2.71 -14.47
C LEU A 134 -3.00 2.02 -14.81
N ILE A 135 -4.14 2.70 -14.62
CA ILE A 135 -5.48 2.16 -14.95
C ILE A 135 -5.64 1.87 -16.45
N ILE A 136 -4.89 2.55 -17.32
CA ILE A 136 -4.95 2.33 -18.78
C ILE A 136 -4.33 0.98 -19.18
N ILE A 137 -3.49 0.35 -18.34
CA ILE A 137 -2.76 -0.88 -18.72
C ILE A 137 -3.55 -2.18 -18.41
N SER A 138 -4.62 -2.15 -17.60
CA SER A 138 -5.45 -3.34 -17.31
C SER A 138 -6.73 -3.47 -18.15
N LEU A 139 -6.88 -2.70 -19.23
CA LEU A 139 -8.05 -2.75 -20.13
C LEU A 139 -7.69 -3.11 -21.59
N VAL A 140 -6.54 -3.72 -21.82
CA VAL A 140 -6.20 -4.41 -23.07
C VAL A 140 -5.81 -5.85 -22.77
#